data_AF-A0A930JHZ9-F1
#
_entry.id   AF-A0A930JHZ9-F1
#
_cell.length_a   1.000
_cell.length_b   1.000
_cell.length_c   1.000
_cell.angle_alpha   90.00
_cell.angle_beta   90.00
_cell.angle_gamma   90.00
#
_symmetry.space_group_name_H-M   'P 1'
#
loop_
_entity.id
_entity.type
_entity.pdbx_description
1 polymer ?
#
loop_
_entity_poly.entity_id
_entity_poly.type
_entity_poly.pdbx_seq_one_letter_code
_entity_poly.pdbx_strand_id
1 'polypeptide(L)'
;MYTEIDSTDIIAFFIKKSGFSNEFEIPFSQIHHLAKVIESENEDILTFCDSISIDAFRCAFTSNVVIEHSTIKICNVRKIRPNVERLLPSQRIMDLLEDINKR
;
A
#
# COMPACT_ATOMS: atom_id res chain seq x y z
N MET A 1 -3.64 -21.18 8.88
CA MET A 1 -3.51 -20.56 7.54
C MET A 1 -3.00 -19.16 7.80
N TYR A 2 -1.84 -18.81 7.25
CA TYR A 2 -1.26 -17.48 7.44
C TYR A 2 -2.12 -16.44 6.73
N THR A 3 -2.18 -15.23 7.29
CA THR A 3 -2.74 -14.08 6.56
C THR A 3 -1.61 -13.48 5.72
N GLU A 4 -1.83 -13.33 4.43
CA GLU A 4 -0.85 -12.76 3.51
C GLU A 4 -1.15 -11.26 3.29
N ILE A 5 -0.11 -10.44 3.29
CA ILE A 5 -0.17 -9.02 2.96
C ILE A 5 0.87 -8.74 1.89
N ASP A 6 0.50 -8.05 0.83
CA ASP A 6 1.45 -7.66 -0.22
C ASP A 6 1.64 -6.13 -0.31
N SER A 7 2.48 -5.69 -1.25
CA SER A 7 2.69 -4.26 -1.48
C SER A 7 1.42 -3.55 -1.92
N THR A 8 0.50 -4.23 -2.61
CA THR A 8 -0.77 -3.67 -3.09
C THR A 8 -1.66 -3.27 -1.91
N ASP A 9 -1.75 -4.11 -0.89
CA ASP A 9 -2.51 -3.85 0.34
C ASP A 9 -2.00 -2.58 1.05
N ILE A 10 -0.67 -2.47 1.17
CA ILE A 10 0.00 -1.33 1.82
C ILE A 10 -0.20 -0.05 1.01
N ILE A 11 -0.09 -0.12 -0.32
CA ILE A 11 -0.36 1.02 -1.21
C ILE A 11 -1.82 1.46 -1.08
N ALA A 12 -2.77 0.52 -1.06
CA ALA A 12 -4.19 0.81 -0.91
C ALA A 12 -4.49 1.49 0.44
N PHE A 13 -3.87 1.03 1.51
CA PHE A 13 -3.92 1.66 2.83
C PHE A 13 -3.45 3.12 2.76
N PHE A 14 -2.27 3.38 2.18
CA PHE A 14 -1.75 4.75 2.08
C PHE A 14 -2.63 5.67 1.23
N ILE A 15 -3.19 5.16 0.12
CA ILE A 15 -4.13 5.91 -0.71
C ILE A 15 -5.42 6.24 0.02
N LYS A 16 -5.94 5.34 0.86
CA LYS A 16 -7.09 5.62 1.73
C LYS A 16 -6.76 6.75 2.71
N LYS A 17 -5.52 6.75 3.22
CA LYS A 17 -5.00 7.73 4.18
C LYS A 17 -4.67 9.10 3.62
N SER A 18 -4.39 9.22 2.33
CA SER A 18 -3.98 10.48 1.69
C SER A 18 -5.04 11.61 1.71
N GLY A 19 -6.24 11.37 2.26
CA GLY A 19 -7.26 12.41 2.44
C GLY A 19 -7.83 12.89 1.10
N PHE A 20 -7.98 14.20 0.91
CA PHE A 20 -8.53 14.78 -0.32
C PHE A 20 -7.48 15.24 -1.34
N SER A 21 -6.21 14.89 -1.10
CA SER A 21 -5.08 15.26 -1.95
C SER A 21 -5.28 14.72 -3.37
N ASN A 22 -4.99 15.57 -4.37
CA ASN A 22 -5.09 15.18 -5.77
C ASN A 22 -3.87 14.36 -6.21
N GLU A 23 -2.73 14.61 -5.59
CA GLU A 23 -1.46 13.92 -5.84
C GLU A 23 -0.93 13.36 -4.53
N PHE A 24 -0.26 12.22 -4.62
CA PHE A 24 0.26 11.52 -3.45
C PHE A 24 1.47 10.67 -3.84
N GLU A 25 2.48 10.65 -2.98
CA GLU A 25 3.74 9.95 -3.22
C GLU A 25 4.00 8.92 -2.11
N ILE A 26 4.42 7.72 -2.49
CA ILE A 26 4.73 6.62 -1.58
C ILE A 26 6.14 6.11 -1.88
N PRO A 27 7.14 6.45 -1.06
CA PRO A 27 8.47 5.85 -1.16
C PRO A 27 8.41 4.34 -0.92
N PHE A 28 9.16 3.55 -1.70
CA PHE A 28 9.25 2.10 -1.51
C PHE A 28 9.76 1.75 -0.11
N SER A 29 10.61 2.61 0.47
CA SER A 29 11.10 2.44 1.85
C SER A 29 9.98 2.44 2.88
N GLN A 30 8.89 3.19 2.68
CA GLN A 30 7.74 3.19 3.59
C GLN A 30 6.95 1.88 3.49
N ILE A 31 6.78 1.36 2.26
CA ILE A 31 6.11 0.08 2.01
C ILE A 31 6.90 -1.05 2.68
N HIS A 32 8.21 -1.10 2.42
CA HIS A 32 9.10 -2.11 3.00
C HIS A 32 9.19 -2.00 4.53
N HIS A 33 9.19 -0.78 5.07
CA HIS A 33 9.21 -0.55 6.51
C HIS A 33 7.97 -1.15 7.17
N LEU A 34 6.76 -0.84 6.67
CA LEU A 34 5.53 -1.36 7.22
C LEU A 34 5.49 -2.89 7.17
N ALA A 35 5.81 -3.49 6.03
CA ALA A 35 5.81 -4.94 5.91
C ALA A 35 6.78 -5.62 6.88
N LYS A 36 8.01 -5.09 6.97
CA LYS A 36 9.00 -5.64 7.89
C LYS A 36 8.54 -5.58 9.35
N VAL A 37 7.93 -4.46 9.76
CA VAL A 37 7.42 -4.34 11.13
C VAL A 37 6.27 -5.30 11.36
N ILE A 38 5.30 -5.38 10.43
CA ILE A 38 4.16 -6.30 10.54
C ILE A 38 4.64 -7.75 10.71
N GLU A 39 5.53 -8.22 9.83
CA GLU A 39 6.06 -9.58 9.86
C GLU A 39 6.84 -9.86 11.15
N SER A 40 7.58 -8.87 11.67
CA SER A 40 8.34 -9.02 12.90
C SER A 40 7.49 -9.03 14.18
N GLU A 41 6.33 -8.35 14.16
CA GLU A 41 5.44 -8.21 15.32
C GLU A 41 4.28 -9.23 15.30
N ASN A 42 4.03 -9.92 14.19
CA ASN A 42 2.87 -10.81 14.01
C ASN A 42 3.28 -12.14 13.35
N GLU A 43 3.48 -13.17 14.17
CA GLU A 43 3.92 -14.51 13.71
C GLU A 43 2.92 -15.21 12.77
N ASP A 44 1.65 -14.79 12.74
CA ASP A 44 0.61 -15.36 11.88
C ASP A 44 0.43 -14.63 10.54
N ILE A 45 1.25 -13.61 10.27
CA ILE A 45 1.19 -12.80 9.05
C ILE A 45 2.48 -12.98 8.23
N LEU A 46 2.30 -13.24 6.94
CA LEU A 46 3.39 -13.28 5.96
C LEU A 46 3.31 -12.05 5.07
N THR A 47 4.45 -11.38 4.85
CA THR A 47 4.48 -10.17 4.03
C THR A 47 5.25 -10.35 2.72
N PHE A 48 4.68 -9.89 1.62
CA PHE A 48 5.27 -9.95 0.28
C PHE A 48 5.49 -8.55 -0.25
N CYS A 49 6.65 -7.98 0.09
CA CYS A 49 7.09 -6.69 -0.42
C CYS A 49 8.08 -6.84 -1.55
N ASP A 50 7.56 -7.20 -2.73
CA ASP A 50 8.34 -7.30 -3.94
C ASP A 50 8.00 -6.17 -4.94
N SER A 51 8.90 -5.99 -5.91
CA SER A 51 8.69 -5.03 -6.99
C SER A 51 7.60 -5.49 -7.99
N ILE A 52 7.17 -6.75 -7.93
CA ILE A 52 6.17 -7.33 -8.85
C ILE A 52 4.79 -6.83 -8.48
N SER A 53 4.38 -6.90 -7.20
CA SER A 53 3.12 -6.34 -6.71
C SER A 53 3.05 -4.83 -6.94
N ILE A 54 4.16 -4.11 -6.75
CA ILE A 54 4.23 -2.67 -7.05
C ILE A 54 4.02 -2.39 -8.55
N ASP A 55 4.68 -3.15 -9.43
CA ASP A 55 4.51 -2.99 -10.87
C ASP A 55 3.10 -3.41 -11.35
N ALA A 56 2.53 -4.46 -10.74
CA ALA A 56 1.17 -4.89 -11.00
C ALA A 56 0.16 -3.79 -10.63
N PHE A 57 0.34 -3.13 -9.48
CA PHE A 57 -0.46 -1.97 -9.09
C PHE A 57 -0.34 -0.82 -10.10
N ARG A 58 0.88 -0.48 -10.52
CA ARG A 58 1.11 0.52 -11.57
C ARG A 58 0.38 0.14 -12.87
N CYS A 59 0.44 -1.13 -13.27
CA CYS A 59 -0.23 -1.62 -14.47
C CYS A 59 -1.76 -1.62 -14.37
N ALA A 60 -2.33 -1.79 -13.17
CA ALA A 60 -3.77 -1.66 -12.96
C ALA A 60 -4.27 -0.21 -13.10
N PHE A 61 -3.38 0.78 -12.90
CA PHE A 61 -3.71 2.21 -12.88
C PHE A 61 -2.76 3.06 -13.74
N THR A 62 -2.42 2.59 -14.94
CA THR A 62 -1.35 3.15 -15.79
C THR A 62 -1.44 4.65 -16.07
N SER A 63 -2.65 5.21 -16.19
CA SER A 63 -2.86 6.65 -16.45
C SER A 63 -2.68 7.53 -15.21
N ASN A 64 -2.55 6.94 -14.03
CA ASN A 64 -2.62 7.61 -12.74
C ASN A 64 -1.44 7.27 -11.83
N VAL A 65 -0.70 6.20 -12.11
CA VAL A 65 0.39 5.72 -11.28
C VAL A 65 1.66 5.62 -12.10
N VAL A 66 2.70 6.31 -11.65
CA VAL A 66 4.05 6.31 -12.24
C VAL A 66 5.06 5.94 -11.15
N ILE A 67 6.14 5.25 -11.52
CA ILE A 67 7.24 4.93 -10.62
C ILE A 67 8.43 5.81 -11.01
N GLU A 68 8.93 6.62 -10.07
CA GLU A 68 10.10 7.46 -10.26
C GLU A 68 11.05 7.31 -9.08
N HIS A 69 12.33 7.00 -9.33
CA HIS A 69 13.39 6.99 -8.30
C HIS A 69 12.99 6.26 -7.00
N SER A 70 12.39 5.07 -7.11
CA SER A 70 11.91 4.27 -5.97
C SER A 70 10.75 4.88 -5.18
N THR A 71 9.95 5.72 -5.83
CA THR A 71 8.73 6.32 -5.29
C THR A 71 7.57 6.05 -6.24
N ILE A 72 6.44 5.61 -5.69
CA ILE A 72 5.18 5.55 -6.41
C ILE A 72 4.57 6.95 -6.39
N LYS A 73 4.36 7.53 -7.56
CA LYS A 73 3.66 8.79 -7.74
C LYS A 73 2.26 8.52 -8.25
N ILE A 74 1.27 9.02 -7.52
CA ILE A 74 -0.14 8.83 -7.82
C ILE A 74 -0.75 10.18 -8.16
N CYS A 75 -1.10 10.35 -9.42
CA CYS A 75 -1.77 11.52 -9.94
C CYS A 75 -3.29 11.29 -9.98
N ASN A 76 -4.06 12.32 -9.62
CA ASN A 76 -5.52 12.28 -9.59
C ASN A 76 -6.05 11.12 -8.74
N VAL A 77 -5.62 11.06 -7.48
CA VAL A 77 -5.98 10.03 -6.49
C VAL A 77 -7.50 9.82 -6.40
N ARG A 78 -8.27 10.91 -6.51
CA ARG A 78 -9.74 10.89 -6.47
C ARG A 78 -10.34 9.97 -7.53
N LYS A 79 -9.74 9.89 -8.71
CA LYS A 79 -10.21 9.06 -9.83
C LYS A 79 -10.04 7.56 -9.54
N ILE A 80 -8.93 7.17 -8.92
CA ILE A 80 -8.62 5.75 -8.68
C ILE A 80 -9.18 5.23 -7.35
N ARG A 81 -9.46 6.12 -6.39
CA ARG A 81 -9.88 5.77 -5.03
C ARG A 81 -11.02 4.73 -4.96
N PRO A 82 -12.13 4.83 -5.72
CA PRO A 82 -13.20 3.84 -5.64
C PRO A 82 -12.77 2.42 -6.03
N ASN A 83 -11.78 2.30 -6.92
CA ASN A 83 -11.24 1.00 -7.33
C ASN A 83 -10.22 0.49 -6.30
N VAL A 84 -9.39 1.39 -5.77
CA VAL A 84 -8.42 1.08 -4.71
C VAL A 84 -9.12 0.64 -3.41
N GLU A 85 -10.27 1.22 -3.09
CA GLU A 85 -11.05 0.82 -1.91
C GLU A 85 -11.51 -0.65 -1.94
N ARG A 86 -11.62 -1.25 -3.13
CA ARG A 86 -11.92 -2.68 -3.31
C ARG A 86 -10.71 -3.58 -3.07
N LEU A 87 -9.51 -3.00 -3.06
CA LEU A 87 -8.24 -3.67 -2.81
C LEU A 87 -7.80 -3.52 -1.34
N LEU A 88 -8.62 -2.91 -0.49
CA LEU A 88 -8.28 -2.77 0.91
C LEU A 88 -8.28 -4.13 1.60
N PRO A 89 -7.27 -4.43 2.43
CA PRO A 89 -7.24 -5.66 3.18
C PRO A 89 -8.32 -5.68 4.26
N SER A 90 -8.45 -6.82 4.94
CA SER A 90 -9.41 -6.98 6.04
C SER A 90 -9.23 -5.91 7.14
N GLN A 91 -10.29 -5.61 7.89
CA GLN A 91 -10.24 -4.58 8.95
C GLN A 91 -9.12 -4.82 9.97
N ARG A 92 -8.86 -6.09 10.33
CA ARG A 92 -7.74 -6.46 11.22
C ARG A 92 -6.39 -5.96 10.69
N ILE A 93 -6.13 -6.14 9.40
CA ILE A 93 -4.88 -5.69 8.77
C ILE A 93 -4.83 -4.18 8.67
N MET A 94 -5.96 -3.55 8.36
CA MET A 94 -6.07 -2.09 8.35
C MET A 94 -5.71 -1.47 9.71
N ASP A 95 -6.17 -2.08 10.81
CA ASP A 95 -5.89 -1.61 12.17
C ASP A 95 -4.40 -1.81 12.55
N LEU A 96 -3.76 -2.89 12.08
CA LEU A 96 -2.32 -3.11 12.26
C LEU A 96 -1.48 -2.08 11.50
N LEU A 97 -1.81 -1.85 10.23
CA LEU A 97 -1.15 -0.83 9.40
C LEU A 97 -1.31 0.57 10.02
N GLU A 98 -2.49 0.86 10.57
CA GLU A 98 -2.76 2.11 11.28
C GLU A 98 -1.86 2.32 12.50
N ASP A 99 -1.72 1.29 13.33
CA ASP A 99 -0.94 1.36 14.57
C ASP A 99 0.54 1.57 14.28
N ILE A 100 1.09 0.80 13.33
CA ILE A 100 2.50 0.90 12.97
C ILE A 100 2.80 2.24 12.28
N ASN A 101 1.95 2.70 11.38
CA ASN A 101 2.15 3.97 10.66
C ASN A 101 2.08 5.21 11.58
N LYS A 102 1.59 5.08 12.83
CA LYS A 102 1.56 6.17 13.82
C LYS A 102 2.82 6.24 14.69
N ARG A 103 3.65 5.18 14.70
CA ARG A 103 4.89 5.10 15.47
C ARG A 103 6.03 5.79 14.72
#